data_AF-A0A918D381-F1
#
_entry.id   AF-A0A918D381-F1
#
_cell.length_a   1.000
_cell.length_b   1.000
_cell.length_c   1.000
_cell.angle_alpha   90.00
_cell.angle_beta   90.00
_cell.angle_gamma   90.00
#
_symmetry.space_group_name_H-M   'P 1'
#
loop_
_entity.id
_entity.type
_entity.pdbx_description
1 polymer ?
#
loop_
_entity_poly.entity_id
_entity_poly.type
_entity_poly.pdbx_seq_one_letter_code
_entity_poly.pdbx_strand_id
1 'polypeptide(L)'
;MELREVFHIGSFTVLGAIVILTGWFALVEYDQYPESERKEIVDRIKGSPAAIIVVALMPVGIVVNMLGNAVGSLWMVIIGATLIFVQSIIVSLLFWKRKRWKSIVLLIAMIVLGIFLYMPLFM
;
A
#
# COMPACT_ATOMS: atom_id res chain seq x y z
N MET A 1 -15.17 -22.92 12.60
CA MET A 1 -15.39 -22.38 11.24
C MET A 1 -15.47 -20.85 11.25
N GLU A 2 -15.88 -20.21 12.36
CA GLU A 2 -16.14 -18.75 12.42
C GLU A 2 -14.89 -17.84 12.52
N LEU A 3 -13.85 -18.23 13.27
CA LEU A 3 -12.67 -17.37 13.49
C LEU A 3 -11.85 -17.08 12.21
N ARG A 4 -11.75 -18.07 11.31
CA ARG A 4 -10.97 -17.93 10.06
C ARG A 4 -11.68 -17.00 9.07
N GLU A 5 -13.00 -17.04 9.01
CA GLU A 5 -13.79 -16.18 8.11
C GLU A 5 -13.82 -14.72 8.59
N VAL A 6 -13.97 -14.48 9.90
CA VAL A 6 -13.88 -13.13 10.48
C VAL A 6 -12.51 -12.50 10.22
N PHE A 7 -11.44 -13.30 10.35
CA PHE A 7 -10.08 -12.87 10.03
C PHE A 7 -9.95 -12.46 8.54
N HIS A 8 -10.51 -13.25 7.62
CA HIS A 8 -10.44 -12.96 6.19
C HIS A 8 -11.23 -11.70 5.80
N ILE A 9 -12.41 -11.48 6.37
CA ILE A 9 -13.25 -10.30 6.07
C ILE A 9 -12.61 -9.01 6.65
N GLY A 10 -12.09 -9.07 7.88
CA GLY A 10 -11.41 -7.93 8.50
C GLY A 10 -10.12 -7.54 7.78
N SER A 11 -9.28 -8.52 7.42
CA SER A 11 -8.03 -8.25 6.69
C SER A 11 -8.26 -7.73 5.27
N PHE A 12 -9.28 -8.22 4.56
CA PHE A 12 -9.63 -7.75 3.21
C PHE A 12 -10.09 -6.29 3.20
N THR A 13 -10.95 -5.92 4.15
CA THR A 13 -11.46 -4.53 4.28
C THR A 13 -10.35 -3.55 4.65
N VAL A 14 -9.45 -3.93 5.57
CA VAL A 14 -8.29 -3.11 5.94
C VAL A 14 -7.29 -2.96 4.78
N LEU A 15 -6.97 -4.04 4.07
CA LEU A 15 -6.11 -3.96 2.87
C LEU A 15 -6.73 -3.08 1.78
N GLY A 16 -8.03 -3.22 1.54
CA GLY A 16 -8.76 -2.35 0.61
C GLY A 16 -8.65 -0.88 1.01
N ALA A 17 -8.83 -0.56 2.29
CA ALA A 17 -8.68 0.81 2.80
C ALA A 17 -7.24 1.35 2.59
N ILE A 18 -6.22 0.54 2.87
CA ILE A 18 -4.81 0.91 2.64
C ILE A 18 -4.58 1.24 1.16
N VAL A 19 -5.04 0.39 0.24
CA VAL A 19 -4.87 0.59 -1.20
C VAL A 19 -5.59 1.85 -1.67
N ILE A 20 -6.86 2.04 -1.28
CA ILE A 20 -7.67 3.19 -1.68
C ILE A 20 -7.06 4.49 -1.16
N LEU A 21 -6.70 4.55 0.13
CA LEU A 21 -6.14 5.78 0.72
C LEU A 21 -4.78 6.11 0.11
N THR A 22 -3.91 5.10 -0.07
CA THR A 22 -2.59 5.30 -0.69
C THR A 22 -2.73 5.79 -2.13
N GLY A 23 -3.57 5.13 -2.93
CA GLY A 23 -3.80 5.51 -4.33
C GLY A 23 -4.45 6.89 -4.45
N TRP A 24 -5.48 7.18 -3.66
CA TRP A 24 -6.14 8.47 -3.64
C TRP A 24 -5.18 9.60 -3.28
N PHE A 25 -4.41 9.47 -2.19
CA PHE A 25 -3.42 10.49 -1.81
C PHE A 25 -2.36 10.69 -2.89
N ALA A 26 -1.88 9.60 -3.49
CA ALA A 26 -0.90 9.67 -4.55
C ALA A 26 -1.43 10.41 -5.79
N LEU A 27 -2.66 10.11 -6.21
CA LEU A 27 -3.31 10.77 -7.33
C LEU A 27 -3.55 12.26 -7.05
N VAL A 28 -4.14 12.57 -5.89
CA VAL A 28 -4.41 13.96 -5.50
C VAL A 28 -3.15 14.79 -5.44
N GLU A 29 -2.03 14.23 -4.96
CA GLU A 29 -0.76 14.97 -4.94
C GLU A 29 -0.14 15.05 -6.35
N TYR A 30 -0.24 14.00 -7.16
CA TYR A 30 0.25 13.99 -8.55
C TYR A 30 -0.47 15.02 -9.43
N ASP A 31 -1.78 15.20 -9.25
CA ASP A 31 -2.58 16.17 -10.01
C ASP A 31 -2.24 17.64 -9.68
N GLN A 32 -1.55 17.89 -8.56
CA GLN A 32 -1.07 19.23 -8.22
C GLN A 32 0.20 19.63 -9.00
N TYR A 33 0.84 18.70 -9.71
CA TYR A 33 2.03 18.99 -10.50
C TYR A 33 1.65 19.58 -11.87
N PRO A 34 2.40 20.58 -12.37
CA PRO A 34 2.26 21.02 -13.76
C PRO A 34 2.63 19.89 -14.72
N GLU A 35 2.10 19.95 -15.94
CA GLU A 35 2.26 18.88 -16.95
C GLU A 35 3.73 18.55 -17.27
N SER A 36 4.60 19.55 -17.30
CA SER A 36 6.04 19.37 -17.48
C SER A 36 6.68 18.54 -16.35
N GLU A 37 6.39 18.85 -15.09
CA GLU A 37 6.88 18.08 -13.94
C GLU A 37 6.28 16.66 -13.91
N ARG A 38 5.01 16.51 -14.27
CA ARG A 38 4.36 15.19 -14.36
C ARG A 38 5.07 14.27 -15.34
N LYS A 39 5.47 14.81 -16.49
CA LYS A 39 6.23 14.06 -17.50
C LYS A 39 7.63 13.69 -17.00
N GLU A 40 8.31 14.62 -16.34
CA GLU A 40 9.62 14.37 -15.74
C GLU A 40 9.57 13.27 -14.67
N ILE A 41 8.54 13.27 -13.82
CA ILE A 41 8.35 12.21 -12.80
C ILE A 41 8.19 10.85 -13.46
N VAL A 42 7.34 10.75 -14.48
CA VAL A 42 7.11 9.49 -15.19
C VAL A 42 8.38 9.01 -15.88
N ASP A 43 9.11 9.90 -16.54
CA ASP A 43 10.36 9.58 -17.21
C ASP A 43 11.45 9.15 -16.22
N ARG A 44 11.51 9.79 -15.04
CA ARG A 44 12.41 9.38 -13.96
C ARG A 44 12.06 8.02 -13.38
N ILE A 45 10.78 7.69 -13.24
CA ILE A 45 10.34 6.36 -12.80
C ILE A 45 10.72 5.33 -13.85
N LYS A 46 10.43 5.57 -15.14
CA LYS A 46 10.78 4.66 -16.25
C LYS A 46 12.28 4.46 -16.41
N GLY A 47 13.08 5.51 -16.14
CA GLY A 47 14.53 5.45 -16.22
C GLY A 47 15.22 4.79 -15.02
N SER A 48 14.48 4.44 -13.96
CA SER A 48 15.06 3.88 -12.73
C SER A 48 14.45 2.52 -12.40
N PRO A 49 15.20 1.41 -12.55
CA PRO A 49 14.73 0.08 -12.17
C PRO A 49 14.26 -0.01 -10.71
N ALA A 50 14.94 0.70 -9.80
CA ALA A 50 14.54 0.76 -8.40
C ALA A 50 13.17 1.44 -8.23
N ALA A 51 12.90 2.54 -8.94
CA ALA A 51 11.60 3.21 -8.88
C ALA A 51 10.48 2.32 -9.45
N ILE A 52 10.75 1.57 -10.52
CA ILE A 52 9.81 0.59 -11.08
C ILE A 52 9.47 -0.48 -10.06
N ILE A 53 10.49 -1.06 -9.41
CA ILE A 53 10.30 -2.09 -8.38
C ILE A 53 9.44 -1.54 -7.23
N VAL A 54 9.75 -0.32 -6.76
CA VAL A 54 8.95 0.34 -5.72
C VAL A 54 7.50 0.50 -6.16
N VAL A 55 7.23 1.05 -7.34
CA VAL A 55 5.85 1.21 -7.84
C VAL A 55 5.13 -0.14 -7.98
N ALA A 56 5.85 -1.19 -8.35
CA ALA A 56 5.31 -2.53 -8.53
C ALA A 56 4.99 -3.27 -7.21
N LEU A 57 5.49 -2.82 -6.06
CA LEU A 57 5.28 -3.51 -4.77
C LEU A 57 3.80 -3.74 -4.45
N MET A 58 2.95 -2.73 -4.64
CA MET A 58 1.53 -2.85 -4.32
C MET A 58 0.77 -3.76 -5.32
N PRO A 59 0.88 -3.59 -6.65
CA PRO A 59 0.29 -4.53 -7.60
C PRO A 59 0.73 -5.98 -7.38
N VAL A 60 2.03 -6.21 -7.15
CA VAL A 60 2.57 -7.54 -6.86
C VAL A 60 2.02 -8.07 -5.53
N GLY A 61 1.97 -7.23 -4.49
CA GLY A 61 1.41 -7.58 -3.20
C GLY A 61 -0.06 -8.00 -3.27
N ILE A 62 -0.87 -7.31 -4.08
CA ILE A 62 -2.27 -7.67 -4.34
C ILE A 62 -2.35 -9.06 -4.97
N VAL A 63 -1.58 -9.31 -6.04
CA VAL A 63 -1.58 -10.61 -6.73
C VAL A 63 -1.13 -11.73 -5.79
N VAL A 64 -0.04 -11.53 -5.04
CA VAL A 64 0.48 -12.53 -4.10
C VAL A 64 -0.53 -12.83 -2.99
N ASN A 65 -1.20 -11.81 -2.46
CA ASN A 65 -2.23 -11.97 -1.44
C ASN A 65 -3.45 -12.74 -1.98
N MET A 66 -3.94 -12.37 -3.17
CA MET A 66 -5.06 -13.04 -3.82
C MET A 66 -4.75 -14.51 -4.11
N LEU A 67 -3.56 -14.81 -4.64
CA LEU A 67 -3.11 -16.18 -4.87
C LEU A 67 -2.99 -16.95 -3.56
N GLY A 68 -2.44 -16.33 -2.51
CA GLY A 68 -2.37 -16.92 -1.17
C GLY A 68 -3.73 -17.31 -0.62
N ASN A 69 -4.73 -16.44 -0.77
CA ASN A 69 -6.11 -16.75 -0.39
C ASN A 69 -6.70 -17.89 -1.25
N ALA A 70 -6.46 -17.88 -2.56
CA ALA A 70 -6.98 -18.91 -3.47
C ALA A 70 -6.42 -20.31 -3.17
N VAL A 71 -5.15 -20.41 -2.78
CA VAL A 71 -4.48 -21.70 -2.46
C VAL A 71 -4.48 -22.02 -0.96
N GLY A 72 -5.06 -21.16 -0.12
CA GLY A 72 -5.10 -21.34 1.34
C GLY A 72 -3.75 -21.18 2.05
N SER A 73 -2.77 -20.51 1.43
CA SER A 73 -1.42 -20.29 1.98
C SER A 73 -1.36 -19.02 2.82
N LEU A 74 -1.32 -19.20 4.16
CA LEU A 74 -1.20 -18.09 5.11
C LEU A 74 0.06 -17.24 4.87
N TRP A 75 1.20 -17.87 4.59
CA TRP A 75 2.46 -17.16 4.35
C TRP A 75 2.40 -16.26 3.12
N MET A 76 1.77 -16.71 2.03
CA MET A 76 1.58 -15.86 0.85
C MET A 76 0.64 -14.68 1.13
N VAL A 77 -0.43 -14.90 1.90
CA VAL A 77 -1.34 -13.82 2.33
C VAL A 77 -0.57 -12.76 3.12
N ILE A 78 0.25 -13.18 4.10
CA ILE A 78 1.07 -12.28 4.93
C ILE A 78 2.10 -11.53 4.07
N ILE A 79 2.81 -12.21 3.17
CA ILE A 79 3.79 -11.59 2.28
C ILE A 79 3.12 -10.55 1.39
N GLY A 80 2.00 -10.89 0.75
CA GLY A 80 1.26 -9.96 -0.10
C GLY A 80 0.75 -8.74 0.65
N ALA A 81 0.19 -8.96 1.86
CA ALA A 81 -0.24 -7.88 2.75
C ALA A 81 0.93 -6.98 3.17
N THR A 82 2.10 -7.57 3.45
CA THR A 82 3.33 -6.83 3.79
C THR A 82 3.80 -5.96 2.65
N LEU A 83 3.78 -6.47 1.41
CA LEU A 83 4.19 -5.69 0.23
C LEU A 83 3.28 -4.47 0.01
N ILE A 84 1.95 -4.64 0.15
CA ILE A 84 0.98 -3.53 0.07
C ILE A 84 1.25 -2.51 1.19
N PHE A 85 1.44 -2.99 2.42
CA PHE A 85 1.66 -2.14 3.57
C PHE A 85 2.98 -1.35 3.47
N VAL A 86 4.09 -2.01 3.13
CA VAL A 86 5.38 -1.35 2.92
C VAL A 86 5.27 -0.27 1.84
N GLN A 87 4.56 -0.54 0.75
CA GLN A 87 4.36 0.47 -0.29
C GLN A 87 3.62 1.71 0.23
N SER A 88 2.59 1.51 1.07
CA SER A 88 1.86 2.63 1.67
C SER A 88 2.74 3.53 2.55
N ILE A 89 3.69 2.93 3.27
CA ILE A 89 4.69 3.65 4.08
C ILE A 89 5.65 4.42 3.17
N ILE A 90 6.16 3.79 2.11
CA ILE A 90 7.06 4.44 1.14
C ILE A 90 6.37 5.65 0.50
N VAL A 91 5.13 5.50 0.04
CA VAL A 91 4.33 6.59 -0.55
C VAL A 91 4.15 7.72 0.47
N SER A 92 3.85 7.39 1.72
CA SER A 92 3.75 8.39 2.79
C SER A 92 5.04 9.18 2.95
N LEU A 93 6.20 8.51 2.98
CA LEU A 93 7.51 9.15 3.12
C LEU A 93 7.92 9.98 1.89
N LEU A 94 7.53 9.57 0.67
CA LEU A 94 7.83 10.33 -0.55
C LEU A 94 7.22 11.74 -0.51
N PHE A 95 6.03 11.89 0.03
CA PHE A 95 5.36 13.19 0.15
C PHE A 95 5.88 14.05 1.31
N TRP A 96 6.77 13.52 2.15
CA TRP A 96 7.28 14.20 3.33
C TRP A 96 8.01 15.52 3.01
N LYS A 97 8.78 15.55 1.92
CA LYS A 97 9.56 16.75 1.56
C LYS A 97 8.70 17.90 1.03
N ARG A 98 7.57 17.62 0.37
CA ARG A 98 6.73 18.65 -0.28
C ARG A 98 5.58 19.11 0.62
N LYS A 99 4.84 18.17 1.22
CA LYS A 99 3.69 18.47 2.11
C LYS A 99 3.71 17.61 3.36
N ARG A 100 4.59 17.98 4.30
CA ARG A 100 4.81 17.30 5.59
C ARG A 100 3.52 16.93 6.30
N TRP A 101 2.55 17.84 6.36
CA TRP A 101 1.29 17.60 7.08
C TRP A 101 0.45 16.47 6.47
N LYS A 102 0.25 16.47 5.14
CA LYS A 102 -0.47 15.40 4.43
C LYS A 102 0.23 14.04 4.60
N SER A 103 1.56 14.07 4.52
CA SER A 103 2.41 12.90 4.69
C SER A 103 2.34 12.33 6.11
N ILE A 104 2.34 13.17 7.15
CA ILE A 104 2.15 12.76 8.55
C ILE A 104 0.77 12.12 8.74
N VAL A 105 -0.29 12.74 8.20
CA VAL A 105 -1.65 12.20 8.30
C VAL A 105 -1.73 10.83 7.62
N LEU A 106 -1.18 10.70 6.41
CA LEU A 106 -1.16 9.42 5.69
C LEU A 106 -0.35 8.36 6.46
N LEU A 107 0.82 8.72 6.98
CA LEU A 107 1.67 7.80 7.73
C LEU A 107 0.97 7.30 9.02
N ILE A 108 0.34 8.19 9.78
CA ILE A 108 -0.43 7.81 10.98
C ILE A 108 -1.58 6.89 10.59
N ALA A 109 -2.35 7.24 9.54
CA ALA A 109 -3.44 6.41 9.05
C ALA A 109 -2.95 5.02 8.64
N MET A 110 -1.83 4.93 7.92
CA MET A 110 -1.23 3.65 7.54
C MET A 110 -0.78 2.86 8.76
N ILE A 111 -0.10 3.46 9.74
CA ILE A 111 0.32 2.75 10.97
C ILE A 111 -0.90 2.16 11.70
N VAL A 112 -1.96 2.94 11.87
CA VAL A 112 -3.20 2.48 12.51
C VAL A 112 -3.81 1.31 11.73
N LEU A 113 -3.94 1.43 10.41
CA LEU A 113 -4.46 0.34 9.57
C LEU A 113 -3.55 -0.88 9.57
N GLY A 114 -2.23 -0.70 9.63
CA GLY A 114 -1.26 -1.79 9.75
C GLY A 114 -1.41 -2.56 11.06
N ILE A 115 -1.65 -1.86 12.17
CA ILE A 115 -1.98 -2.52 13.45
C ILE A 115 -3.24 -3.37 13.28
N PHE A 116 -4.32 -2.82 12.73
CA PHE A 116 -5.56 -3.59 12.50
C PHE A 116 -5.37 -4.75 11.53
N LEU A 117 -4.49 -4.62 10.54
CA LEU A 117 -4.19 -5.66 9.57
C LEU A 117 -3.53 -6.88 10.22
N TYR A 118 -2.58 -6.65 11.14
CA TYR A 118 -1.79 -7.72 11.75
C TYR A 118 -2.30 -8.17 13.12
N MET A 119 -3.12 -7.37 13.80
CA MET A 119 -3.69 -7.70 15.12
C MET A 119 -4.30 -9.11 15.17
N PRO A 120 -5.05 -9.57 14.14
CA PRO A 120 -5.60 -10.91 14.16
C PRO A 120 -4.55 -12.04 14.22
N LEU A 121 -3.31 -11.83 13.74
CA LEU A 121 -2.24 -12.85 13.83
C LEU A 121 -1.74 -13.09 15.26
N PHE A 122 -2.06 -12.19 16.20
CA PHE A 122 -1.57 -12.23 17.57
C PHE A 122 -2.66 -12.61 18.59
N MET A 123 -3.90 -12.86 18.14
CA MET A 123 -5.04 -13.32 18.95
C MET A 123 -5.37 -14.77 18.62
#